data_AF-A0A936GGV0-F1
#
_entry.id   AF-A0A936GGV0-F1
#
_cell.length_a   1.000
_cell.length_b   1.000
_cell.length_c   1.000
_cell.angle_alpha   90.00
_cell.angle_beta   90.00
_cell.angle_gamma   90.00
#
_symmetry.space_group_name_H-M   'P 1'
#
loop_
_entity.id
_entity.type
_entity.pdbx_description
1 polymer ?
#
loop_
_entity_poly.entity_id
_entity_poly.type
_entity_poly.pdbx_seq_one_letter_code
_entity_poly.pdbx_strand_id
1 'polypeptide(L)'
;MKEKILQKLKSQKPANSSVSDRTLDELASHYELFITTDELLEKADFAIAIKTIDGNINNHAAKAVEDKQTKLAKLEADFALAKKELEKGKEPEKQVQMSPTEKLLLDQLNEMKAAIAAITKTDMSKSRESQINELLKETPEVFKNTILNTFKTASFESDEMFETYKKTVETSKNDFVQQMNENGLKFPSPSVNVKKAPADEVSPAMLETIKSITNTTETKKPF
;
A
#
# COMPACT_ATOMS: atom_id res chain seq x y z
N MET A 1 -8.79 -34.41 7.21
CA MET A 1 -7.65 -34.76 8.10
C MET A 1 -6.89 -33.52 8.55
N LYS A 2 -6.85 -32.48 7.71
CA LYS A 2 -6.32 -31.15 8.01
C LYS A 2 -6.67 -30.59 9.38
N GLU A 3 -7.94 -30.65 9.81
CA GLU A 3 -8.34 -30.12 11.12
C GLU A 3 -7.66 -30.82 12.30
N LYS A 4 -7.50 -32.16 12.22
CA LYS A 4 -6.78 -32.94 13.23
C LYS A 4 -5.29 -32.60 13.24
N ILE A 5 -4.69 -32.42 12.05
CA ILE A 5 -3.30 -31.98 11.90
C ILE A 5 -3.13 -30.57 12.50
N LEU A 6 -4.06 -29.66 12.22
CA LEU A 6 -4.05 -28.29 12.74
C LEU A 6 -4.16 -28.26 14.27
N GLN A 7 -5.04 -29.07 14.86
CA GLN A 7 -5.14 -29.18 16.32
C GLN A 7 -3.83 -29.66 16.93
N LYS A 8 -3.17 -30.65 16.32
CA LYS A 8 -1.87 -31.14 16.78
C LYS A 8 -0.75 -30.11 16.60
N LEU A 9 -0.76 -29.35 15.51
CA LEU A 9 0.15 -28.23 15.28
C LEU A 9 -0.02 -27.13 16.34
N LYS A 10 -1.27 -26.80 16.69
CA LYS A 10 -1.57 -25.82 17.75
C LYS A 10 -1.15 -26.29 19.13
N SER A 11 -1.29 -27.58 19.44
CA SER A 11 -0.86 -28.12 20.74
C SER A 11 0.67 -28.23 20.88
N GLN A 12 1.37 -28.46 19.76
CA GLN A 12 2.85 -28.48 19.72
C GLN A 12 3.47 -27.09 19.54
N LYS A 13 2.67 -26.07 19.26
CA LYS A 13 3.15 -24.68 19.16
C LYS A 13 3.58 -24.18 20.55
N PRO A 14 4.81 -23.66 20.71
CA PRO A 14 5.24 -23.00 21.94
C PRO A 14 4.37 -21.78 22.24
N ALA A 15 4.05 -21.52 23.52
CA ALA A 15 3.25 -20.37 23.92
C ALA A 15 3.86 -19.02 23.52
N ASN A 16 5.17 -18.96 23.36
CA ASN A 16 5.94 -17.79 22.96
C ASN A 16 6.30 -17.75 21.46
N SER A 17 5.71 -18.61 20.63
CA SER A 17 6.01 -18.64 19.20
C SER A 17 5.31 -17.52 18.44
N SER A 18 6.07 -16.87 17.55
CA SER A 18 5.66 -15.85 16.59
C SER A 18 4.93 -16.43 15.36
N VAL A 19 4.78 -17.76 15.26
CA VAL A 19 4.09 -18.42 14.15
C VAL A 19 2.59 -18.15 14.23
N SER A 20 2.01 -17.57 13.18
CA SER A 20 0.58 -17.24 13.15
C SER A 20 -0.31 -18.47 12.95
N ASP A 21 -1.58 -18.38 13.36
CA ASP A 21 -2.58 -19.43 13.13
C ASP A 21 -2.81 -19.70 11.63
N ARG A 22 -2.67 -18.68 10.79
CA ARG A 22 -2.72 -18.82 9.33
C ARG A 22 -1.56 -19.67 8.80
N THR A 23 -0.35 -19.43 9.29
CA THR A 23 0.83 -20.22 8.92
C THR A 23 0.66 -21.68 9.34
N LEU A 24 0.05 -21.94 10.50
CA LEU A 24 -0.28 -23.30 10.92
C LEU A 24 -1.35 -23.95 10.04
N ASP A 25 -2.35 -23.19 9.57
CA ASP A 25 -3.38 -23.71 8.65
C ASP A 25 -2.83 -24.07 7.27
N GLU A 26 -1.93 -23.24 6.73
CA GLU A 26 -1.20 -23.52 5.50
C GLU A 26 -0.30 -24.76 5.65
N LEU A 27 0.40 -24.87 6.78
CA LEU A 27 1.22 -26.02 7.11
C LEU A 27 0.38 -27.31 7.27
N ALA A 28 -0.79 -27.21 7.90
CA ALA A 28 -1.73 -28.32 8.03
C ALA A 28 -2.25 -28.79 6.65
N SER A 29 -2.50 -27.85 5.74
CA SER A 29 -2.91 -28.14 4.36
C SER A 29 -1.83 -28.88 3.59
N HIS A 30 -0.55 -28.52 3.80
CA HIS A 30 0.56 -29.20 3.16
C HIS A 30 0.77 -30.62 3.70
N TYR A 31 0.66 -30.81 5.01
CA TYR A 31 0.82 -32.12 5.64
C TYR A 31 -0.37 -33.06 5.40
N GLU A 32 -1.57 -32.55 5.12
CA GLU A 32 -2.72 -33.40 4.77
C GLU A 32 -2.45 -34.27 3.52
N LEU A 33 -1.59 -33.82 2.61
CA LEU A 33 -1.19 -34.58 1.43
C LEU A 33 -0.38 -35.84 1.77
N PHE A 34 0.27 -35.88 2.94
CA PHE A 34 1.17 -36.96 3.35
C PHE A 34 0.65 -37.75 4.57
N ILE A 35 -0.14 -37.10 5.42
CA ILE A 35 -0.71 -37.67 6.64
C ILE A 35 -2.19 -37.97 6.38
N THR A 36 -2.45 -39.15 5.83
CA THR A 36 -3.79 -39.60 5.44
C THR A 36 -4.48 -40.44 6.52
N THR A 37 -3.75 -40.89 7.55
CA THR A 37 -4.26 -41.74 8.62
C THR A 37 -3.94 -41.18 10.01
N ASP A 38 -4.76 -41.54 11.01
CA ASP A 38 -4.57 -41.11 12.40
C ASP A 38 -3.28 -41.71 13.01
N GLU A 39 -2.88 -42.93 12.64
CA GLU A 39 -1.62 -43.54 13.10
C GLU A 39 -0.38 -42.77 12.63
N LEU A 40 -0.39 -42.26 11.40
CA LEU A 40 0.68 -41.40 10.89
C LEU A 40 0.68 -40.04 11.59
N LEU A 41 -0.52 -39.52 11.88
CA LEU A 41 -0.66 -38.27 12.62
C LEU A 41 -0.09 -38.40 14.03
N GLU A 42 -0.33 -39.49 14.75
CA GLU A 42 0.19 -39.71 16.10
C GLU A 42 1.72 -39.75 16.14
N LYS A 43 2.36 -40.37 15.13
CA LYS A 43 3.82 -40.45 15.00
C LYS A 43 4.47 -39.16 14.50
N ALA A 44 3.69 -38.25 13.89
CA ALA A 44 4.21 -37.00 13.40
C ALA A 44 4.61 -36.05 14.56
N ASP A 45 5.81 -35.50 14.48
CA ASP A 45 6.30 -34.43 15.34
C ASP A 45 6.58 -33.18 14.49
N PHE A 46 5.82 -32.12 14.77
CA PHE A 46 5.92 -30.86 14.07
C PHE A 46 6.77 -29.82 14.82
N ALA A 47 7.29 -30.15 16.02
CA ALA A 47 8.03 -29.21 16.85
C ALA A 47 9.24 -28.60 16.11
N ILE A 48 9.96 -29.42 15.33
CA ILE A 48 11.11 -28.96 14.54
C ILE A 48 10.65 -27.99 13.44
N ALA A 49 9.59 -28.34 12.70
CA ALA A 49 9.06 -27.50 11.62
C ALA A 49 8.57 -26.15 12.15
N ILE A 50 7.84 -26.15 13.27
CA ILE A 50 7.37 -24.95 13.95
C ILE A 50 8.56 -24.09 14.38
N LYS A 51 9.58 -24.69 15.01
CA LYS A 51 10.79 -23.98 15.47
C LYS A 51 11.57 -23.34 14.31
N THR A 52 11.68 -23.99 13.16
CA THR A 52 12.35 -23.44 11.99
C THR A 52 11.61 -22.23 11.43
N ILE A 53 10.28 -22.31 11.32
CA ILE A 53 9.45 -21.19 10.86
C ILE A 53 9.55 -20.03 11.85
N ASP A 54 9.47 -20.31 13.15
CA ASP A 54 9.59 -19.33 14.22
C ASP A 54 10.92 -18.59 14.19
N GLY A 55 12.03 -19.33 14.03
CA GLY A 55 13.37 -18.76 13.90
C GLY A 55 13.52 -17.85 12.67
N ASN A 56 12.92 -18.23 11.54
CA ASN A 56 12.94 -17.40 10.33
C ASN A 56 12.13 -16.12 10.51
N ILE A 57 10.93 -16.19 11.09
CA ILE A 57 10.10 -15.01 11.39
C ILE A 57 10.86 -14.05 12.29
N ASN A 58 11.47 -14.55 13.36
CA ASN A 58 12.22 -13.73 14.30
C ASN A 58 13.47 -13.09 13.66
N ASN A 59 14.18 -13.81 12.77
CA ASN A 59 15.32 -13.26 12.04
C ASN A 59 14.91 -12.17 11.04
N HIS A 60 13.83 -12.38 10.30
CA HIS A 60 13.28 -11.36 9.39
C HIS A 60 12.75 -10.13 10.15
N ALA A 61 12.09 -10.32 11.29
CA ALA A 61 11.65 -9.24 12.16
C ALA A 61 12.84 -8.45 12.73
N ALA A 62 13.90 -9.14 13.19
CA ALA A 62 15.11 -8.51 13.70
C ALA A 62 15.82 -7.67 12.62
N LYS A 63 15.98 -8.20 11.40
CA LYS A 63 16.55 -7.46 10.27
C LYS A 63 15.71 -6.23 9.90
N ALA A 64 14.38 -6.35 9.91
CA ALA A 64 13.50 -5.23 9.61
C ALA A 64 13.62 -4.09 10.64
N VAL A 65 13.91 -4.40 11.91
CA VAL A 65 14.17 -3.41 12.95
C VAL A 65 15.55 -2.77 12.76
N GLU A 66 16.58 -3.56 12.46
CA GLU A 66 17.94 -3.07 12.17
C GLU A 66 17.97 -2.15 10.94
N ASP A 67 17.26 -2.51 9.87
CA ASP A 67 17.11 -1.68 8.67
C ASP A 67 16.38 -0.37 8.94
N LYS A 68 15.39 -0.37 9.86
CA LYS A 68 14.70 0.86 10.27
C LYS A 68 15.61 1.75 11.12
N GLN A 69 16.36 1.17 12.06
CA GLN A 69 17.30 1.93 12.89
C GLN A 69 18.44 2.54 12.07
N THR A 70 18.99 1.79 11.11
CA THR A 70 20.02 2.32 10.20
C THR A 70 19.48 3.40 9.27
N LYS A 71 18.23 3.30 8.80
CA LYS A 71 17.59 4.38 8.04
C LYS A 71 17.36 5.64 8.88
N LEU A 72 16.91 5.50 10.13
CA LEU A 72 16.76 6.64 11.04
C LEU A 72 18.10 7.30 11.36
N ALA A 73 19.14 6.51 11.63
CA ALA A 73 20.48 7.04 11.89
C ALA A 73 21.07 7.80 10.68
N LYS A 74 20.81 7.33 9.44
CA LYS A 74 21.18 8.06 8.22
C LYS A 74 20.41 9.39 8.10
N LEU A 75 19.11 9.37 8.39
CA LEU A 75 18.27 10.57 8.37
C LEU A 75 18.73 11.62 9.39
N GLU A 76 19.13 11.20 10.58
CA GLU A 76 19.68 12.09 11.61
C GLU A 76 21.06 12.64 11.20
N ALA A 77 21.91 11.82 10.59
CA ALA A 77 23.21 12.26 10.07
C ALA A 77 23.04 13.30 8.94
N ASP A 78 22.10 13.07 8.03
CA ASP A 78 21.77 14.00 6.93
C ASP A 78 21.19 15.31 7.48
N PHE A 79 20.33 15.25 8.50
CA PHE A 79 19.82 16.44 9.19
C PHE A 79 20.92 17.21 9.92
N ALA A 80 21.87 16.52 10.57
CA ALA A 80 23.00 17.16 11.24
C ALA A 80 23.95 17.84 10.25
N LEU A 81 24.20 17.23 9.09
CA LEU A 81 24.96 17.84 7.99
C LEU A 81 24.25 19.07 7.43
N ALA A 82 22.95 18.98 7.13
CA ALA A 82 22.15 20.10 6.64
C ALA A 82 22.11 21.27 7.64
N LYS A 83 22.01 20.97 8.95
CA LYS A 83 22.05 22.00 10.01
C LYS A 83 23.42 22.66 10.13
N LYS A 84 24.51 21.90 9.95
CA LYS A 84 25.88 22.42 9.98
C LYS A 84 26.22 23.28 8.75
N GLU A 85 25.62 22.99 7.60
CA GLU A 85 25.67 23.85 6.40
C GLU A 85 24.86 25.14 6.60
N LEU A 86 23.69 25.07 7.25
CA LEU A 86 22.88 26.23 7.61
C LEU A 86 23.56 27.15 8.65
N GLU A 87 24.32 26.59 9.61
CA GLU A 87 25.07 27.38 10.59
C GLU A 87 26.34 28.01 10.02
N LYS A 88 26.94 27.42 8.97
CA LYS A 88 28.04 28.04 8.21
C LYS A 88 27.59 29.18 7.28
N GLY A 89 26.28 29.35 7.07
CA GLY A 89 25.70 30.38 6.20
C GLY A 89 25.48 31.77 6.84
N LYS A 90 25.88 32.00 8.10
CA LYS A 90 25.80 33.33 8.76
C LYS A 90 27.13 34.10 8.75
N GLU A 91 27.83 34.12 7.62
CA GLU A 91 28.72 35.24 7.27
C GLU A 91 27.90 36.27 6.46
N PRO A 92 28.19 37.58 6.58
CA PRO A 92 27.43 38.61 5.86
C PRO A 92 27.51 38.35 4.36
N GLU A 93 26.37 38.42 3.67
CA GLU A 93 26.21 38.20 2.23
C GLU A 93 27.33 38.89 1.42
N LYS A 94 28.38 38.15 1.07
CA LYS A 94 29.08 38.42 -0.18
C LYS A 94 28.16 37.87 -1.24
N GLN A 95 27.49 38.76 -1.96
CA GLN A 95 26.86 38.45 -3.24
C GLN A 95 27.93 37.82 -4.13
N VAL A 96 27.98 36.48 -4.14
CA VAL A 96 28.72 35.74 -5.16
C VAL A 96 28.00 36.09 -6.45
N GLN A 97 28.58 37.00 -7.22
CA GLN A 97 28.15 37.24 -8.59
C GLN A 97 28.38 35.93 -9.34
N MET A 98 27.34 35.08 -9.38
CA MET A 98 27.30 33.96 -10.32
C MET A 98 27.53 34.55 -11.71
N SER A 99 28.56 34.05 -12.37
CA SER A 99 28.81 34.38 -13.76
C SER A 99 27.55 34.09 -14.60
N PRO A 100 27.33 34.82 -15.70
CA PRO A 100 26.19 34.57 -16.59
C PRO A 100 26.08 33.09 -17.01
N THR A 101 27.22 32.42 -17.13
CA THR A 101 27.33 31.00 -17.46
C THR A 101 26.81 30.09 -16.34
N GLU A 102 27.12 30.41 -15.07
CA GLU A 102 26.64 29.64 -13.91
C GLU A 102 25.12 29.79 -13.72
N LYS A 103 24.57 30.98 -13.95
CA LYS A 103 23.11 31.19 -13.95
C LYS A 103 22.43 30.40 -15.06
N LEU A 104 22.97 30.44 -16.28
CA LEU A 104 22.44 29.68 -17.41
C LEU A 104 22.44 28.17 -17.15
N LEU A 105 23.51 27.65 -16.56
CA LEU A 105 23.61 26.24 -16.17
C LEU A 105 22.58 25.87 -15.08
N LEU A 106 22.38 26.73 -14.09
CA LEU A 106 21.39 26.51 -13.04
C LEU A 106 19.96 26.50 -13.59
N ASP A 107 19.64 27.44 -14.49
CA ASP A 107 18.34 27.52 -15.14
C ASP A 107 18.07 26.28 -16.01
N GLN A 108 19.07 25.83 -16.78
CA GLN A 108 18.98 24.58 -17.56
C GLN A 108 18.79 23.36 -16.67
N LEU A 109 19.47 23.29 -15.52
CA LEU A 109 19.35 22.17 -14.59
C LEU A 109 17.96 22.14 -13.95
N ASN A 110 17.41 23.30 -13.60
CA ASN A 110 16.05 23.42 -13.09
C ASN A 110 15.00 23.03 -14.14
N GLU A 111 15.18 23.43 -15.39
CA GLU A 111 14.31 23.05 -16.51
C GLU A 111 14.37 21.54 -16.77
N MET A 112 15.57 20.94 -16.77
CA MET A 112 15.74 19.49 -16.86
C MET A 112 15.06 18.75 -15.71
N LYS A 113 15.20 19.26 -14.47
CA LYS A 113 14.56 18.66 -13.30
C LYS A 113 13.03 18.70 -13.41
N ALA A 114 12.47 19.80 -13.90
CA ALA A 114 11.05 19.93 -14.15
C ALA A 114 10.58 18.97 -15.27
N ALA A 115 11.35 18.84 -16.35
CA ALA A 115 11.05 17.90 -17.44
C ALA A 115 11.07 16.44 -16.97
N ILE A 116 12.07 16.03 -16.19
CA ILE A 116 12.15 14.69 -15.60
C ILE A 116 10.96 14.43 -14.65
N ALA A 117 10.60 15.40 -13.82
CA ALA A 117 9.43 15.28 -12.94
C ALA A 117 8.12 15.14 -13.73
N ALA A 118 7.98 15.84 -14.86
CA ALA A 118 6.80 15.73 -15.73
C ALA A 118 6.72 14.37 -16.45
N ILE A 119 7.85 13.85 -16.95
CA ILE A 119 7.92 12.54 -17.61
C ILE A 119 7.57 11.43 -16.62
N THR A 120 8.23 11.41 -15.47
CA THR A 120 7.99 10.40 -14.42
C THR A 120 6.53 10.40 -13.94
N LYS A 121 5.92 11.59 -13.78
CA LYS A 121 4.48 11.71 -13.46
C LYS A 121 3.59 11.13 -14.56
N THR A 122 3.91 11.39 -15.82
CA THR A 122 3.13 10.89 -16.97
C THR A 122 3.21 9.37 -17.09
N ASP A 123 4.41 8.80 -16.94
CA ASP A 123 4.62 7.35 -17.02
C ASP A 123 3.97 6.62 -15.85
N MET A 124 4.04 7.18 -14.63
CA MET A 124 3.31 6.66 -13.49
C MET A 124 1.80 6.70 -13.70
N SER A 125 1.26 7.79 -14.26
CA SER A 125 -0.17 7.89 -14.57
C SER A 125 -0.62 6.83 -15.57
N LYS A 126 0.14 6.61 -16.65
CA LYS A 126 -0.15 5.57 -17.66
C LYS A 126 -0.05 4.16 -17.08
N SER A 127 0.98 3.90 -16.26
CA SER A 127 1.15 2.60 -15.59
C SER A 127 -0.03 2.30 -14.67
N ARG A 128 -0.44 3.27 -13.85
CA ARG A 128 -1.59 3.16 -12.95
C ARG A 128 -2.91 3.00 -13.72
N GLU A 129 -3.10 3.73 -14.81
CA GLU A 129 -4.27 3.57 -15.70
C GLU A 129 -4.35 2.17 -16.31
N SER A 130 -3.20 1.59 -16.71
CA SER A 130 -3.13 0.22 -17.21
C SER A 130 -3.57 -0.79 -16.15
N GLN A 131 -3.12 -0.62 -14.90
CA GLN A 131 -3.50 -1.51 -13.80
C GLN A 131 -5.00 -1.45 -13.48
N ILE A 132 -5.62 -0.26 -13.51
CA ILE A 132 -7.06 -0.11 -13.31
C ILE A 132 -7.83 -0.71 -14.51
N ASN A 133 -7.36 -0.52 -15.74
CA ASN A 133 -7.96 -1.14 -16.92
C ASN A 133 -7.95 -2.67 -16.85
N GLU A 134 -6.84 -3.25 -16.39
CA GLU A 134 -6.70 -4.70 -16.25
C GLU A 134 -7.64 -5.27 -15.17
N LEU A 135 -7.79 -4.57 -14.05
CA LEU A 135 -8.74 -4.93 -12.98
C LEU A 135 -10.19 -4.95 -13.48
N LEU A 136 -10.54 -4.03 -14.38
CA LEU A 136 -11.89 -3.81 -14.91
C LEU A 136 -12.21 -4.58 -16.19
N LYS A 137 -11.30 -5.42 -16.71
CA LYS A 137 -11.44 -6.06 -18.04
C LYS A 137 -12.72 -6.90 -18.22
N GLU A 138 -13.29 -7.42 -17.13
CA GLU A 138 -14.48 -8.30 -17.12
C GLU A 138 -15.77 -7.54 -16.78
N THR A 139 -15.68 -6.22 -16.57
CA THR A 139 -16.84 -5.38 -16.23
C THR A 139 -17.44 -4.72 -17.46
N PRO A 140 -18.75 -4.44 -17.47
CA PRO A 140 -19.39 -3.70 -18.56
C PRO A 140 -18.75 -2.32 -18.80
N GLU A 141 -18.75 -1.87 -20.06
CA GLU A 141 -18.12 -0.60 -20.48
C GLU A 141 -18.65 0.61 -19.71
N VAL A 142 -19.93 0.62 -19.33
CA VAL A 142 -20.53 1.73 -18.57
C VAL A 142 -19.85 1.89 -17.19
N PHE A 143 -19.61 0.78 -16.50
CA PHE A 143 -18.92 0.78 -15.21
C PHE A 143 -17.45 1.15 -15.40
N LYS A 144 -16.78 0.51 -16.38
CA LYS A 144 -15.38 0.78 -16.71
C LYS A 144 -15.13 2.27 -17.01
N ASN A 145 -15.94 2.88 -17.86
CA ASN A 145 -15.80 4.29 -18.22
C ASN A 145 -16.03 5.22 -17.04
N THR A 146 -16.94 4.88 -16.14
CA THR A 146 -17.19 5.66 -14.91
C THR A 146 -15.96 5.67 -14.01
N ILE A 147 -15.35 4.50 -13.77
CA ILE A 147 -14.15 4.39 -12.95
C ILE A 147 -12.96 5.08 -13.62
N LEU A 148 -12.75 4.88 -14.92
CA LEU A 148 -11.63 5.52 -15.65
C LEU A 148 -11.75 7.05 -15.69
N ASN A 149 -12.96 7.60 -15.85
CA ASN A 149 -13.17 9.05 -15.79
C ASN A 149 -12.86 9.59 -14.40
N THR A 150 -13.26 8.87 -13.35
CA THR A 150 -12.94 9.23 -11.96
C THR A 150 -11.43 9.17 -11.71
N PHE A 151 -10.76 8.14 -12.23
CA PHE A 151 -9.30 7.98 -12.14
C PHE A 151 -8.55 9.15 -12.81
N LYS A 152 -8.99 9.63 -13.98
CA LYS A 152 -8.37 10.78 -14.66
C LYS A 152 -8.39 12.06 -13.84
N THR A 153 -9.38 12.21 -12.96
CA THR A 153 -9.48 13.35 -12.03
C THR A 153 -8.82 13.10 -10.68
N ALA A 154 -8.43 11.87 -10.38
CA ALA A 154 -7.80 11.51 -9.12
C ALA A 154 -6.31 11.88 -9.12
N SER A 155 -5.86 12.48 -8.02
CA SER A 155 -4.44 12.72 -7.75
C SER A 155 -3.99 11.80 -6.62
N PHE A 156 -2.88 11.10 -6.82
CA PHE A 156 -2.32 10.19 -5.83
C PHE A 156 -0.94 10.72 -5.42
N GLU A 157 -0.82 11.15 -4.17
CA GLU A 157 0.45 11.68 -3.62
C GLU A 157 1.43 10.56 -3.25
N SER A 158 0.93 9.33 -3.05
CA SER A 158 1.72 8.15 -2.74
C SER A 158 1.17 6.89 -3.42
N ASP A 159 2.01 5.86 -3.52
CA ASP A 159 1.59 4.54 -4.00
C ASP A 159 0.57 3.89 -3.05
N GLU A 160 0.61 4.18 -1.75
CA GLU A 160 -0.35 3.69 -0.76
C GLU A 160 -1.77 4.21 -1.03
N MET A 161 -1.90 5.48 -1.44
CA MET A 161 -3.20 6.04 -1.84
C MET A 161 -3.72 5.35 -3.11
N PHE A 162 -2.84 5.07 -4.05
CA PHE A 162 -3.22 4.37 -5.27
C PHE A 162 -3.65 2.92 -5.01
N GLU A 163 -2.94 2.18 -4.14
CA GLU A 163 -3.34 0.84 -3.72
C GLU A 163 -4.67 0.84 -2.96
N THR A 164 -4.91 1.86 -2.14
CA THR A 164 -6.21 2.04 -1.48
C THR A 164 -7.32 2.25 -2.49
N TYR A 165 -7.11 3.12 -3.48
CA TYR A 165 -8.06 3.34 -4.57
C TYR A 165 -8.32 2.07 -5.38
N LYS A 166 -7.27 1.31 -5.69
CA LYS A 166 -7.37 0.03 -6.41
C LYS A 166 -8.25 -0.97 -5.66
N LYS A 167 -8.10 -1.08 -4.33
CA LYS A 167 -8.98 -1.89 -3.48
C LYS A 167 -10.43 -1.40 -3.51
N THR A 168 -10.66 -0.08 -3.45
CA THR A 168 -12.02 0.48 -3.55
C THR A 168 -12.67 0.14 -4.90
N VAL A 169 -11.91 0.21 -6.00
CA VAL A 169 -12.38 -0.19 -7.33
C VAL A 169 -12.68 -1.69 -7.38
N GLU A 170 -11.87 -2.53 -6.77
CA GLU A 170 -12.09 -3.98 -6.69
C GLU A 170 -13.36 -4.33 -5.91
N THR A 171 -13.58 -3.71 -4.75
CA THR A 171 -14.83 -3.86 -3.99
C THR A 171 -16.03 -3.39 -4.83
N SER A 172 -15.94 -2.22 -5.46
CA SER A 172 -17.03 -1.69 -6.29
C SER A 172 -17.33 -2.59 -7.49
N LYS A 173 -16.31 -3.21 -8.09
CA LYS A 173 -16.46 -4.21 -9.15
C LYS A 173 -17.25 -5.41 -8.62
N ASN A 174 -16.87 -5.96 -7.48
CA ASN A 174 -17.52 -7.15 -6.91
C ASN A 174 -18.97 -6.86 -6.55
N ASP A 175 -19.24 -5.72 -5.92
CA ASP A 175 -20.60 -5.27 -5.60
C ASP A 175 -21.45 -5.10 -6.87
N PHE A 176 -20.86 -4.54 -7.92
CA PHE A 176 -21.55 -4.35 -9.20
C PHE A 176 -21.87 -5.68 -9.88
N VAL A 177 -20.92 -6.62 -9.90
CA VAL A 177 -21.14 -7.99 -10.43
C VAL A 177 -22.22 -8.71 -9.63
N GLN A 178 -22.19 -8.61 -8.31
CA GLN A 178 -23.22 -9.19 -7.44
C GLN A 178 -24.60 -8.58 -7.73
N GLN A 179 -24.71 -7.25 -7.82
CA GLN A 179 -25.97 -6.58 -8.16
C GLN A 179 -26.48 -6.95 -9.55
N MET A 180 -25.60 -7.15 -10.53
CA MET A 180 -25.97 -7.64 -11.85
C MET A 180 -26.55 -9.06 -11.81
N ASN A 181 -25.96 -9.94 -10.99
CA ASN A 181 -26.45 -11.31 -10.82
C ASN A 181 -27.80 -11.35 -10.08
N GLU A 182 -27.99 -10.48 -9.10
CA GLU A 182 -29.21 -10.43 -8.27
C GLU A 182 -30.40 -9.76 -8.98
N ASN A 183 -30.18 -8.71 -9.77
CA ASN A 183 -31.27 -7.93 -10.37
C ASN A 183 -31.57 -8.29 -11.84
N GLY A 184 -30.76 -9.15 -12.46
CA GLY A 184 -30.77 -9.38 -13.91
C GLY A 184 -30.42 -8.10 -14.69
N LEU A 185 -30.33 -8.19 -16.03
CA LEU A 185 -29.90 -7.11 -16.95
C LEU A 185 -30.71 -5.79 -16.93
N LYS A 186 -31.56 -5.55 -15.93
CA LYS A 186 -32.21 -4.25 -15.72
C LYS A 186 -31.19 -3.31 -15.07
N PHE A 187 -30.46 -2.56 -15.90
CA PHE A 187 -29.47 -1.58 -15.46
C PHE A 187 -30.15 -0.27 -14.99
N PRO A 188 -30.22 0.04 -13.68
CA PRO A 188 -30.08 1.42 -13.27
C PRO A 188 -28.61 1.83 -13.51
N SER A 189 -28.40 3.01 -14.09
CA SER A 189 -27.07 3.62 -14.18
C SER A 189 -26.36 3.51 -12.83
N PRO A 190 -25.08 3.09 -12.77
CA PRO A 190 -24.38 3.00 -11.50
C PRO A 190 -24.32 4.39 -10.88
N SER A 191 -25.16 4.61 -9.87
CA SER A 191 -25.03 5.75 -8.98
C SER A 191 -23.83 5.46 -8.12
N VAL A 192 -22.75 6.23 -8.30
CA VAL A 192 -21.65 6.29 -7.33
C VAL A 192 -22.19 7.00 -6.09
N ASN A 193 -23.06 6.33 -5.36
CA ASN A 193 -23.33 6.69 -3.98
C ASN A 193 -22.24 6.01 -3.19
N VAL A 194 -21.19 6.78 -2.88
CA VAL A 194 -20.20 6.42 -1.88
C VAL A 194 -20.94 6.28 -0.56
N LYS A 195 -21.54 5.10 -0.32
CA LYS A 195 -22.02 4.75 1.00
C LYS A 195 -20.76 4.70 1.87
N LYS A 196 -20.64 5.70 2.74
CA LYS A 196 -19.73 5.67 3.88
C LYS A 196 -19.81 4.27 4.50
N ALA A 197 -18.66 3.62 4.64
CA ALA A 197 -18.56 2.40 5.42
C ALA A 197 -19.24 2.60 6.78
N PRO A 198 -19.92 1.58 7.33
CA PRO A 198 -20.51 1.66 8.68
C PRO A 198 -19.44 2.09 9.68
N ALA A 199 -19.81 3.04 10.53
CA ALA A 199 -18.91 3.82 11.39
C ALA A 199 -18.22 3.01 12.52
N ASP A 200 -18.35 1.68 12.54
CA ASP A 200 -17.82 0.82 13.61
C ASP A 200 -16.41 0.27 13.34
N GLU A 201 -15.87 0.40 12.12
CA GLU A 201 -14.57 -0.19 11.78
C GLU A 201 -13.47 0.84 11.45
N VAL A 202 -13.73 2.13 11.65
CA VAL A 202 -12.76 3.17 11.30
C VAL A 202 -12.46 4.07 12.49
N SER A 203 -11.20 4.00 12.96
CA SER A 203 -10.69 4.81 14.07
C SER A 203 -10.97 6.31 13.85
N PRO A 204 -11.33 7.08 14.89
CA PRO A 204 -11.72 8.49 14.81
C PRO A 204 -10.74 9.38 14.03
N ALA A 205 -9.44 9.02 14.03
CA ALA A 205 -8.40 9.71 13.29
C ALA A 205 -8.60 9.70 11.76
N MET A 206 -9.18 8.64 11.18
CA MET A 206 -9.43 8.57 9.73
C MET A 206 -10.66 9.37 9.30
N LEU A 207 -11.64 9.54 10.19
CA LEU A 207 -12.82 10.37 9.91
C LEU A 207 -12.46 11.86 9.84
N GLU A 208 -11.44 12.29 10.57
CA GLU A 208 -10.93 13.65 10.53
C GLU A 208 -10.21 13.94 9.21
N THR A 209 -9.42 13.00 8.70
CA THR A 209 -8.74 13.12 7.39
C THR A 209 -9.72 13.15 6.21
N ILE A 210 -10.83 12.42 6.30
CA ILE A 210 -11.87 12.43 5.25
C ILE A 210 -12.63 13.78 5.25
N LYS A 211 -12.85 14.38 6.42
CA LYS A 211 -13.47 15.71 6.54
C LYS A 211 -12.57 16.84 6.06
N SER A 212 -11.25 16.75 6.25
CA SER A 212 -10.33 17.77 5.74
C SER A 212 -10.20 17.73 4.22
N ILE A 213 -10.23 16.55 3.60
CA ILE A 213 -10.19 16.40 2.13
C ILE A 213 -11.46 16.96 1.46
N THR A 214 -12.63 16.86 2.12
CA THR A 214 -13.91 17.32 1.54
C THR A 214 -14.18 18.83 1.71
N ASN A 215 -13.55 19.51 2.67
CA ASN A 215 -13.75 20.94 2.91
C ASN A 215 -12.76 21.86 2.17
N THR A 216 -11.73 21.33 1.50
CA THR A 216 -10.70 22.18 0.87
C THR A 216 -11.06 22.61 -0.57
N THR A 217 -12.19 22.16 -1.11
CA THR A 217 -12.67 22.52 -2.47
C THR A 217 -13.66 23.70 -2.51
N GLU A 218 -14.08 24.24 -1.37
CA GLU A 218 -14.91 25.46 -1.31
C GLU A 218 -14.11 26.62 -0.72
N THR A 219 -13.24 27.26 -1.51
CA THR A 219 -13.01 28.72 -1.52
C THR A 219 -11.79 29.08 -2.37
N LYS A 220 -12.04 29.49 -3.62
CA LYS A 220 -11.51 30.74 -4.23
C LYS A 220 -12.00 30.84 -5.67
N LYS A 221 -13.12 31.52 -5.84
CA LYS A 221 -13.54 32.10 -7.12
C LYS A 221 -12.89 33.49 -7.20
N PRO A 222 -12.11 33.82 -8.24
CA PRO A 222 -11.56 35.16 -8.39
C PRO A 222 -12.61 36.12 -8.95
N PHE A 223 -12.74 37.29 -8.32
CA PHE A 223 -13.19 38.53 -8.94
C PHE A 223 -12.09 39.57 -8.71
#